data_AF-A0A7X9JV88-F1
#
_entry.id   AF-A0A7X9JV88-F1
#
_cell.length_a   1.000
_cell.length_b   1.000
_cell.length_c   1.000
_cell.angle_alpha   90.00
_cell.angle_beta   90.00
_cell.angle_gamma   90.00
#
_symmetry.space_group_name_H-M   'P 1'
#
loop_
_entity.id
_entity.type
_entity.pdbx_description
1 polymer ?
#
loop_
_entity_poly.entity_id
_entity_poly.type
_entity_poly.pdbx_seq_one_letter_code
_entity_poly.pdbx_strand_id
1 'polypeptide(L)'
;MSGAQTSSVGILGAGQVDKFGNVNTTKISAAGPYLVGSGGANDVASGSSEVIVTLEQGKERFLEKVDYITSPGIRVSTVVSQCGIFEKEIGGNELILTGYVPLRSGASEEESVRNIKESCGWKLKIKDKLQAISLPADEEILFIRCFDPRRYFLGSEESKK
;
A
#
# COMPACT_ATOMS: atom_id res chain seq x y z
N MET A 1 3.38 16.29 12.93
CA MET A 1 2.19 16.94 13.50
C MET A 1 1.42 15.89 14.27
N SER A 2 1.50 15.92 15.60
CA SER A 2 0.63 15.13 16.47
C SER A 2 0.24 16.02 17.64
N GLY A 3 -1.07 16.16 17.85
CA GLY A 3 -1.63 16.86 18.99
C GLY A 3 -2.90 16.13 19.41
N ALA A 4 -3.24 16.19 20.70
CA ALA A 4 -4.39 15.46 21.26
C ALA A 4 -5.74 15.78 20.59
N GLN A 5 -5.82 16.86 19.81
CA GLN A 5 -7.03 17.31 19.11
C GLN A 5 -6.91 17.32 17.58
N THR A 6 -5.82 16.80 16.99
CA THR A 6 -5.65 16.79 15.53
C THR A 6 -6.25 15.53 14.92
N SER A 7 -7.27 15.70 14.06
CA SER A 7 -7.74 14.65 13.16
C SER A 7 -6.97 14.75 11.85
N SER A 8 -6.09 13.79 11.59
CA SER A 8 -5.26 13.76 10.39
C SER A 8 -5.17 12.36 9.80
N VAL A 9 -5.07 12.30 8.48
CA VAL A 9 -4.69 11.09 7.73
C VAL A 9 -3.21 11.20 7.39
N GLY A 10 -2.43 10.19 7.79
CA GLY A 10 -1.04 10.03 7.39
C GLY A 10 -0.93 9.17 6.14
N ILE A 11 -0.12 9.57 5.16
CA ILE A 11 0.16 8.74 3.97
C ILE A 11 1.63 8.35 4.00
N LEU A 12 1.91 7.05 3.95
CA LEU A 12 3.27 6.51 4.11
C LEU A 12 3.66 5.61 2.94
N GLY A 13 4.91 5.76 2.48
CA GLY A 13 5.59 4.71 1.72
C GLY A 13 6.11 3.60 2.64
N ALA A 14 6.39 2.43 2.08
CA ALA A 14 6.90 1.29 2.83
C ALA A 14 7.90 0.49 1.99
N GLY A 15 8.92 -0.13 2.62
CA GLY A 15 9.74 -1.15 1.98
C GLY A 15 9.04 -2.52 2.00
N GLN A 16 8.53 -2.87 3.19
CA GLN A 16 7.63 -4.01 3.40
C GLN A 16 6.43 -3.59 4.24
N VAL A 17 5.33 -4.31 4.09
CA VAL A 17 4.13 -4.26 4.94
C VAL A 17 3.72 -5.68 5.32
N ASP A 18 3.18 -5.86 6.53
CA ASP A 18 2.57 -7.13 6.92
C ASP A 18 1.05 -7.08 7.01
N LYS A 19 0.44 -8.24 7.26
CA LYS A 19 -1.01 -8.40 7.37
C LYS A 19 -1.66 -7.53 8.46
N PHE A 20 -0.90 -7.02 9.44
CA PHE A 20 -1.41 -6.12 10.49
C PHE A 20 -1.12 -4.65 10.17
N GLY A 21 -0.56 -4.35 9.00
CA GLY A 21 -0.18 -3.02 8.55
C GLY A 21 1.14 -2.53 9.14
N ASN A 22 1.94 -3.36 9.80
CA ASN A 22 3.26 -2.90 10.26
C ASN A 22 4.15 -2.61 9.06
N VAL A 23 4.91 -1.52 9.13
CA VAL A 23 5.75 -1.06 8.03
C VAL A 23 7.22 -1.23 8.36
N ASN A 24 7.97 -1.73 7.38
CA ASN A 24 9.43 -1.78 7.42
C ASN A 24 10.04 -0.87 6.37
N THR A 25 10.87 0.06 6.83
CA THR A 25 11.79 0.86 6.01
C THR A 25 13.18 0.90 6.63
N THR A 26 13.52 -0.06 7.51
CA THR A 26 14.80 -0.08 8.26
C THR A 26 15.76 -1.17 7.81
N LYS A 27 15.32 -2.43 7.71
CA LYS A 27 16.25 -3.55 7.43
C LYS A 27 15.55 -4.75 6.82
N ILE A 28 16.10 -5.31 5.75
CA ILE A 28 15.60 -6.53 5.11
C ILE A 28 16.38 -7.73 5.64
N SER A 29 15.70 -8.71 6.24
CA SER A 29 16.25 -9.90 6.90
C SER A 29 17.32 -9.62 7.98
N ALA A 30 17.74 -10.65 8.73
CA ALA A 30 18.76 -10.48 9.77
C ALA A 30 20.16 -10.15 9.19
N ALA A 31 20.52 -10.75 8.05
CA ALA A 31 21.82 -10.60 7.40
C ALA A 31 21.79 -9.69 6.15
N GLY A 32 20.62 -9.16 5.78
CA GLY A 32 20.46 -8.33 4.59
C GLY A 32 20.68 -6.83 4.83
N PRO A 33 20.47 -6.02 3.79
CA PRO A 33 20.84 -4.61 3.80
C PRO A 33 19.94 -3.78 4.72
N TYR A 34 20.50 -2.68 5.20
CA TYR A 34 19.72 -1.60 5.78
C TYR A 34 19.04 -0.79 4.67
N LEU A 35 17.87 -0.27 4.99
CA LEU A 35 17.11 0.67 4.19
C LEU A 35 17.30 2.10 4.75
N VAL A 36 16.54 3.06 4.22
CA VAL A 36 16.67 4.49 4.55
C VAL A 36 16.31 4.86 6.00
N GLY A 37 15.69 3.95 6.76
CA GLY A 37 15.21 4.17 8.11
C GLY A 37 13.80 4.75 8.17
N SER A 38 13.34 5.14 9.36
CA SER A 38 11.98 5.65 9.57
C SER A 38 11.77 7.05 9.01
N GLY A 39 12.81 7.90 9.03
CA GLY A 39 12.58 9.35 8.99
C GLY A 39 11.51 9.74 10.01
N GLY A 40 10.55 10.57 9.59
CA GLY A 40 9.35 10.92 10.37
C GLY A 40 8.16 9.96 10.20
N ALA A 41 8.30 8.85 9.46
CA ALA A 41 7.18 7.94 9.19
C ALA A 41 6.65 7.28 10.47
N ASN A 42 7.50 7.02 11.47
CA ASN A 42 7.06 6.46 12.74
C ASN A 42 6.18 7.46 13.51
N ASP A 43 6.57 8.75 13.55
CA ASP A 43 5.78 9.79 14.21
C ASP A 43 4.39 9.94 13.57
N VAL A 44 4.34 9.88 12.23
CA VAL A 44 3.07 9.90 11.48
C VAL A 44 2.24 8.66 11.77
N ALA A 45 2.85 7.46 11.74
CA ALA A 45 2.17 6.20 12.01
C ALA A 45 1.58 6.14 13.43
N SER A 46 2.30 6.68 14.39
CA SER A 46 1.94 6.65 15.81
C SER A 46 0.98 7.78 16.19
N GLY A 47 1.08 8.93 15.52
CA GLY A 47 0.39 10.17 15.89
C GLY A 47 -0.83 10.56 15.07
N SER A 48 -1.00 10.03 13.86
CA SER A 48 -2.17 10.37 13.00
C SER A 48 -3.45 9.74 13.57
N SER A 49 -4.63 10.22 13.16
CA SER A 49 -5.88 9.51 13.49
C SER A 49 -6.04 8.24 12.67
N GLU A 50 -5.60 8.30 11.42
CA GLU A 50 -5.66 7.22 10.44
C GLU A 50 -4.40 7.24 9.58
N VAL A 51 -3.97 6.08 9.08
CA VAL A 51 -2.80 5.95 8.22
C VAL A 51 -3.12 5.10 7.00
N ILE A 52 -2.78 5.61 5.82
CA ILE A 52 -2.82 4.90 4.55
C ILE A 52 -1.37 4.61 4.15
N VAL A 53 -1.08 3.35 3.83
CA VAL A 53 0.23 2.95 3.31
C VAL A 53 0.11 2.72 1.81
N THR A 54 1.03 3.28 1.03
CA THR A 54 1.11 3.08 -0.42
C THR A 54 2.42 2.41 -0.77
N LEU A 55 2.37 1.27 -1.44
CA LEU A 55 3.56 0.57 -1.92
C LEU A 55 3.22 -0.34 -3.10
N GLU A 56 4.20 -0.54 -3.98
CA GLU A 56 4.08 -1.54 -5.04
C GLU A 56 4.01 -2.95 -4.43
N GLN A 57 3.01 -3.73 -4.82
CA GLN A 57 2.83 -5.09 -4.37
C GLN A 57 3.88 -6.02 -4.99
N GLY A 58 4.46 -6.87 -4.14
CA GLY A 58 5.44 -7.89 -4.50
C GLY A 58 5.61 -8.88 -3.34
N LYS A 59 6.06 -10.11 -3.63
CA LYS A 59 6.18 -11.19 -2.63
C LYS A 59 7.14 -10.84 -1.49
N GLU A 60 8.14 -10.04 -1.80
CA GLU A 60 9.18 -9.55 -0.87
C GLU A 60 8.74 -8.30 -0.09
N ARG A 61 7.59 -7.71 -0.45
CA ARG A 61 7.06 -6.47 0.14
C ARG A 61 5.79 -6.69 0.94
N PHE A 62 4.93 -7.62 0.53
CA PHE A 62 3.73 -8.02 1.25
C PHE A 62 4.02 -9.32 2.00
N LEU A 63 4.33 -9.25 3.30
CA LEU A 63 4.81 -10.41 4.07
C LEU A 63 3.82 -10.83 5.16
N GLU A 64 3.85 -12.10 5.57
CA GLU A 64 3.11 -12.55 6.76
C GLU A 64 3.54 -11.77 8.01
N LYS A 65 4.83 -11.44 8.10
CA LYS A 65 5.43 -10.59 9.12
C LYS A 65 6.63 -9.87 8.51
N VAL A 66 6.74 -8.57 8.75
CA VAL A 66 7.91 -7.80 8.29
C VAL A 66 9.19 -8.20 9.04
N ASP A 67 10.35 -8.03 8.39
CA ASP A 67 11.65 -8.34 9.00
C ASP A 67 11.99 -7.42 10.18
N TYR A 68 11.53 -6.16 10.13
CA TYR A 68 11.71 -5.17 11.17
C TYR A 68 10.50 -4.24 11.22
N ILE A 69 9.95 -4.00 12.41
CA ILE A 69 8.86 -3.03 12.57
C ILE A 69 9.48 -1.64 12.74
N THR A 70 9.56 -0.89 11.64
CA THR A 70 10.00 0.50 11.65
C THR A 70 8.90 1.42 12.18
N SER A 71 7.67 1.17 11.73
CA SER A 71 6.47 1.92 12.14
C SER A 71 5.35 0.93 12.49
N PRO A 72 4.65 1.14 13.63
CA PRO A 72 3.59 0.24 14.06
C PRO A 72 2.36 0.34 13.16
N GLY A 73 1.74 -0.80 12.89
CA GLY A 73 0.56 -0.89 12.01
C GLY A 73 -0.77 -0.53 12.66
N ILE A 74 -0.80 -0.20 13.96
CA ILE A 74 -2.06 -0.08 14.72
C ILE A 74 -3.03 0.95 14.13
N ARG A 75 -2.51 2.05 13.58
CA ARG A 75 -3.32 3.10 12.94
C ARG A 75 -3.42 2.97 11.43
N VAL A 76 -2.73 1.99 10.84
CA VAL A 76 -2.85 1.68 9.42
C VAL A 76 -4.21 1.04 9.19
N SER A 77 -5.11 1.79 8.57
CA SER A 77 -6.45 1.35 8.17
C SER A 77 -6.43 0.73 6.79
N THR A 78 -5.62 1.29 5.89
CA THR A 78 -5.63 0.96 4.46
C THR A 78 -4.21 0.81 3.92
N VAL A 79 -4.03 -0.20 3.06
CA VAL A 79 -2.86 -0.33 2.18
C VAL A 79 -3.35 -0.27 0.75
N VAL A 80 -2.73 0.57 -0.08
CA VAL A 80 -3.03 0.70 -1.50
C VAL A 80 -1.81 0.28 -2.31
N SER A 81 -2.03 -0.60 -3.28
CA SER A 81 -1.02 -0.99 -4.27
C SER A 81 -1.53 -0.75 -5.69
N GLN A 82 -0.65 -0.96 -6.67
CA GLN A 82 -1.00 -0.98 -8.08
C GLN A 82 -2.00 -2.09 -8.47
N CYS A 83 -2.23 -3.08 -7.59
CA CYS A 83 -3.14 -4.19 -7.86
C CYS A 83 -4.45 -4.13 -7.06
N GLY A 84 -4.51 -3.40 -5.94
CA GLY A 84 -5.72 -3.38 -5.12
C GLY A 84 -5.66 -2.52 -3.87
N ILE A 85 -6.78 -2.51 -3.16
CA ILE A 85 -7.00 -1.82 -1.90
C ILE A 85 -7.25 -2.87 -0.82
N PHE A 86 -6.49 -2.76 0.26
CA PHE A 86 -6.56 -3.65 1.41
C PHE A 86 -6.93 -2.84 2.64
N GLU A 87 -7.96 -3.23 3.36
CA GLU A 87 -8.47 -2.46 4.49
C GLU A 87 -8.65 -3.36 5.72
N LYS A 88 -8.59 -2.76 6.91
CA LYS A 88 -9.03 -3.41 8.14
C LYS A 88 -10.51 -3.16 8.35
N GLU A 89 -11.26 -4.21 8.62
CA GLU A 89 -12.66 -4.06 9.05
C GLU A 89 -12.74 -3.47 10.46
N ILE A 90 -13.90 -2.89 10.79
CA ILE A 90 -14.16 -2.35 12.14
C ILE A 90 -14.03 -3.49 13.16
N GLY A 91 -13.12 -3.34 14.13
CA GLY A 91 -12.81 -4.37 15.12
C GLY A 91 -11.88 -5.47 14.63
N GLY A 92 -11.51 -5.47 13.34
CA GLY A 92 -10.49 -6.33 12.76
C GLY A 92 -9.09 -5.71 12.88
N ASN A 93 -8.08 -6.57 12.93
CA ASN A 93 -6.68 -6.16 12.96
C ASN A 93 -5.90 -6.55 11.70
N GLU A 94 -6.45 -7.45 10.88
CA GLU A 94 -5.82 -7.94 9.65
C GLU A 94 -6.38 -7.21 8.42
N LEU A 95 -5.48 -6.89 7.49
CA LEU A 95 -5.81 -6.33 6.18
C LEU A 95 -6.47 -7.38 5.29
N ILE A 96 -7.63 -7.03 4.75
CA ILE A 96 -8.39 -7.85 3.81
C ILE A 96 -8.49 -7.13 2.46
N LEU A 97 -8.55 -7.88 1.36
CA LEU A 97 -8.78 -7.28 0.04
C LEU A 97 -10.22 -6.77 -0.05
N THR A 98 -10.40 -5.49 -0.33
CA THR A 98 -11.71 -4.84 -0.47
C THR A 98 -11.95 -4.28 -1.86
N GLY A 99 -10.89 -3.94 -2.59
CA GLY A 99 -10.96 -3.52 -3.98
C GLY A 99 -9.79 -4.06 -4.79
N TYR A 100 -10.00 -4.23 -6.10
CA TYR A 100 -8.97 -4.69 -7.02
C TYR A 100 -8.89 -3.77 -8.24
N VAL A 101 -7.68 -3.62 -8.76
CA VAL A 101 -7.42 -2.99 -10.05
C VAL A 101 -7.35 -4.12 -11.10
N PRO A 102 -8.13 -4.07 -12.20
CA PRO A 102 -8.05 -5.08 -13.24
C PRO A 102 -6.62 -5.20 -13.78
N LEU A 103 -6.09 -6.42 -13.83
CA LEU A 103 -4.70 -6.69 -14.25
C LEU A 103 -4.37 -6.12 -15.65
N ARG A 104 -5.36 -6.19 -16.54
CA ARG A 104 -5.33 -5.66 -17.90
C ARG A 104 -6.75 -5.36 -18.34
N SER A 105 -6.91 -4.62 -19.44
CA SER A 105 -8.22 -4.38 -20.04
C SER A 105 -8.92 -5.71 -20.34
N GLY A 106 -10.14 -5.87 -19.82
CA GLY A 106 -10.95 -7.09 -19.96
C GLY A 106 -10.55 -8.28 -19.08
N ALA A 107 -9.60 -8.12 -18.13
CA ALA A 107 -9.31 -9.16 -17.15
C ALA A 107 -10.53 -9.40 -16.23
N SER A 108 -10.77 -10.66 -15.87
CA SER A 108 -11.82 -10.99 -14.92
C SER A 108 -11.41 -10.66 -13.47
N GLU A 109 -12.39 -10.61 -12.57
CA GLU A 109 -12.13 -10.47 -11.13
C GLU A 109 -11.25 -11.63 -10.64
N GLU A 110 -11.54 -12.86 -11.07
CA GLU A 110 -10.81 -14.06 -10.62
C GLU A 110 -9.35 -14.05 -11.08
N GLU A 111 -9.07 -13.58 -12.30
CA GLU A 111 -7.70 -13.42 -12.80
C GLU A 111 -6.93 -12.38 -11.98
N SER A 112 -7.55 -11.24 -11.72
CA SER A 112 -6.95 -10.14 -10.94
C SER A 112 -6.69 -10.54 -9.49
N VAL A 113 -7.68 -11.17 -8.84
CA VAL A 113 -7.56 -11.68 -7.47
C VAL A 113 -6.52 -12.78 -7.35
N ARG A 114 -6.38 -13.66 -8.36
CA ARG A 114 -5.32 -14.69 -8.38
C ARG A 114 -3.94 -14.06 -8.36
N ASN A 115 -3.71 -13.07 -9.24
CA ASN A 115 -2.43 -12.34 -9.29
C ASN A 115 -2.09 -11.64 -7.96
N ILE A 116 -3.11 -11.02 -7.33
CA ILE A 116 -2.96 -10.37 -6.01
C ILE A 116 -2.57 -11.39 -4.94
N LYS A 117 -3.23 -12.56 -4.90
CA LYS A 117 -2.90 -13.63 -3.94
C LYS A 117 -1.49 -14.16 -4.14
N GLU A 118 -1.09 -14.40 -5.39
CA GLU A 118 0.25 -14.89 -5.71
C GLU A 118 1.34 -13.90 -5.29
N SER A 119 1.04 -12.60 -5.29
CA SER A 119 1.96 -11.54 -4.88
C SER A 119 1.83 -11.14 -3.40
N CYS A 120 1.13 -11.94 -2.59
CA CYS A 120 0.85 -11.67 -1.18
C CYS A 120 1.40 -12.80 -0.30
N GLY A 121 2.31 -12.48 0.62
CA GLY A 121 3.00 -13.45 1.47
C GLY A 121 2.19 -13.99 2.63
N TRP A 122 0.99 -13.46 2.89
CA TRP A 122 0.04 -13.99 3.88
C TRP A 122 -1.18 -14.63 3.23
N LYS A 123 -1.90 -15.43 4.03
CA LYS A 123 -3.21 -15.97 3.63
C LYS A 123 -4.23 -14.83 3.54
N LEU A 124 -4.33 -14.24 2.35
CA LEU A 124 -5.17 -13.08 2.08
C LEU A 124 -6.65 -13.40 2.23
N LYS A 125 -7.32 -12.70 3.16
CA LYS A 125 -8.78 -12.68 3.26
C LYS A 125 -9.34 -11.69 2.25
N ILE A 126 -10.54 -11.99 1.75
CA ILE A 126 -11.20 -11.25 0.67
C ILE A 126 -12.60 -10.94 1.15
N LYS A 127 -13.02 -9.69 1.00
CA LYS A 127 -14.38 -9.25 1.28
C LYS A 127 -15.36 -9.91 0.31
N ASP A 128 -16.54 -10.29 0.80
CA ASP A 128 -17.57 -11.00 0.01
C ASP A 128 -17.94 -10.31 -1.30
N LYS A 129 -17.90 -8.97 -1.31
CA LYS A 129 -18.12 -8.15 -2.49
C LYS A 129 -16.94 -7.20 -2.67
N LEU A 130 -16.13 -7.47 -3.68
CA LEU A 130 -15.02 -6.61 -4.05
C LEU A 130 -15.49 -5.42 -4.89
N GLN A 131 -14.80 -4.29 -4.73
CA GLN A 131 -14.94 -3.14 -5.59
C GLN A 131 -13.94 -3.24 -6.75
N ALA A 132 -14.44 -3.26 -7.98
CA ALA A 132 -13.61 -3.06 -9.16
C ALA A 132 -13.21 -1.58 -9.25
N ILE A 133 -11.92 -1.30 -9.21
CA ILE A 133 -11.38 0.07 -9.38
C ILE A 133 -11.29 0.36 -10.87
N SER A 134 -12.01 1.38 -11.34
CA SER A 134 -11.96 1.83 -12.72
C SER A 134 -10.59 2.43 -13.04
N LEU A 135 -10.17 2.28 -14.30
CA LEU A 135 -9.03 3.03 -14.79
C LEU A 135 -9.31 4.54 -14.68
N PRO A 136 -8.29 5.38 -14.42
CA PRO A 136 -8.47 6.82 -14.35
C PRO A 136 -9.10 7.37 -15.63
N ALA A 137 -10.00 8.34 -15.47
CA ALA A 137 -10.63 9.03 -16.60
C ALA A 137 -9.61 9.92 -17.32
N ASP A 138 -9.88 10.26 -18.58
CA ASP A 138 -9.01 11.12 -19.39
C ASP A 138 -8.75 12.48 -18.71
N GLU A 139 -9.75 13.04 -18.04
CA GLU A 139 -9.63 14.29 -17.28
C GLU A 139 -8.68 14.16 -16.08
N GLU A 140 -8.74 13.06 -15.34
CA GLU A 140 -7.84 12.79 -14.21
C GLU A 140 -6.38 12.63 -14.69
N ILE A 141 -6.21 11.94 -15.82
CA ILE A 141 -4.89 11.78 -16.46
C ILE A 141 -4.33 13.14 -16.89
N LEU A 142 -5.15 13.99 -17.51
CA LEU A 142 -4.75 15.35 -17.90
C LEU A 142 -4.36 16.18 -16.68
N PHE A 143 -5.16 16.13 -15.61
CA PHE A 143 -4.87 16.85 -14.37
C PHE A 143 -3.52 16.43 -13.79
N ILE A 144 -3.26 15.12 -13.63
CA ILE A 144 -1.97 14.65 -13.09
C ILE A 144 -0.79 15.08 -13.99
N ARG A 145 -0.94 15.02 -15.32
CA ARG A 145 0.10 15.49 -16.26
C ARG A 145 0.35 16.99 -16.15
N CYS A 146 -0.63 17.79 -15.76
CA CYS A 146 -0.43 19.22 -15.48
C CYS A 146 0.42 19.46 -14.23
N PHE A 147 0.29 18.62 -13.19
CA PHE A 147 1.10 18.75 -11.96
C PHE A 147 2.48 18.11 -12.06
N ASP A 148 2.67 17.14 -12.96
CA ASP A 148 3.96 16.52 -13.24
C ASP A 148 4.35 16.63 -14.73
N PRO A 149 4.54 17.85 -15.26
CA PRO A 149 4.78 18.06 -16.69
C PRO A 149 6.13 17.48 -17.16
N ARG A 150 7.06 17.26 -16.23
CA ARG A 150 8.37 16.64 -16.50
C ARG A 150 8.39 15.13 -16.25
N ARG A 151 7.27 14.55 -15.83
CA ARG A 151 7.07 13.11 -15.60
C ARG A 151 8.04 12.51 -14.58
N TYR A 152 8.38 13.24 -13.52
CA TYR A 152 9.22 12.72 -12.44
C TYR A 152 8.57 11.54 -11.71
N PHE A 153 7.24 11.52 -11.62
CA PHE A 153 6.45 10.48 -10.96
C PHE A 153 5.70 9.60 -11.95
N LEU A 154 5.29 10.16 -13.09
CA LEU A 154 4.62 9.41 -14.16
C LEU A 154 5.56 8.51 -14.98
N GLY A 155 6.87 8.62 -14.78
CA GLY A 155 7.90 7.89 -15.52
C GLY A 155 8.02 8.33 -16.99
N SER A 156 9.16 8.00 -17.62
CA SER A 156 9.37 8.16 -19.06
C SER A 156 8.99 6.88 -19.81
N GLU A 157 8.95 6.90 -21.15
CA GLU A 157 8.77 5.67 -21.95
C GLU A 157 9.89 4.63 -21.68
N GLU A 158 11.04 5.06 -21.16
CA GLU A 158 12.16 4.18 -20.78
C GLU A 158 11.96 3.53 -19.41
N SER A 159 11.06 4.04 -18.58
CA SER A 159 10.72 3.49 -17.25
C SER A 159 9.83 2.25 -17.32
N LYS A 160 9.37 1.85 -18.51
CA LYS A 160 8.51 0.66 -18.74
C LYS A 160 9.30 -0.66 -18.95
N LYS A 161 10.57 -0.72 -18.53
CA LYS A 161 11.41 -1.92 -18.65
C LYS A 161 11.23 -2.88 -17.49
#